data_AF-A0A2W1AT81-F1
#
_entry.id   AF-A0A2W1AT81-F1
#
_cell.length_a   1.000
_cell.length_b   1.000
_cell.length_c   1.000
_cell.angle_alpha   90.00
_cell.angle_beta   90.00
_cell.angle_gamma   90.00
#
_symmetry.space_group_name_H-M   'P 1'
#
loop_
_entity.id
_entity.type
_entity.pdbx_description
1 polymer ?
#
loop_
_entity_poly.entity_id
_entity_poly.type
_entity_poly.pdbx_seq_one_letter_code
_entity_poly.pdbx_strand_id
1 'polypeptide(L)' 'MSYKHYYVGDSVLSTGDYEVHTGDCVELARVESKTYLGYYDNCQDAIRKASDIYPNVCGCKYCSPGCHRR' A
#
# COMPACT_ATOMS: atom_id res chain seq x y z
N MET A 1 -13.32 -11.65 7.33
CA MET A 1 -12.04 -10.92 7.24
C MET A 1 -11.06 -11.85 6.54
N SER A 2 -10.54 -11.44 5.38
CA SER A 2 -9.62 -12.26 4.59
C SER A 2 -8.25 -11.62 4.67
N TYR A 3 -7.27 -12.37 5.14
CA TYR A 3 -5.89 -11.93 5.12
C TYR A 3 -5.39 -11.82 3.68
N LYS A 4 -4.59 -10.79 3.40
CA LYS A 4 -3.97 -10.51 2.11
C LYS A 4 -2.52 -10.10 2.29
N HIS A 5 -1.70 -10.38 1.29
CA HIS A 5 -0.33 -9.89 1.23
C HIS A 5 -0.35 -8.41 0.84
N TYR A 6 0.40 -7.59 1.56
CA TYR A 6 0.49 -6.16 1.33
C TYR A 6 1.89 -5.75 0.91
N TYR A 7 1.94 -4.75 0.06
CA TYR A 7 3.14 -4.19 -0.52
C TYR A 7 3.01 -2.67 -0.56
N VAL A 8 4.10 -1.94 -0.36
CA VAL A 8 4.17 -0.51 -0.68
C VAL A 8 4.87 -0.35 -2.01
N GLY A 9 4.37 0.54 -2.87
CA GLY A 9 5.13 0.95 -4.03
C GLY A 9 6.23 1.91 -3.61
N ASP A 10 7.48 1.62 -3.99
CA ASP A 10 8.65 2.42 -3.60
C ASP A 10 8.80 3.69 -4.47
N SER A 11 7.84 3.93 -5.37
CA SER A 11 7.73 5.13 -6.19
C SER A 11 6.64 6.04 -5.62
N VAL A 12 7.00 7.31 -5.42
CA VAL A 12 6.05 8.31 -4.95
C VAL A 12 5.02 8.64 -6.05
N LEU A 13 3.76 8.78 -5.66
CA LEU A 13 2.72 9.29 -6.55
C LEU A 13 2.93 10.77 -6.86
N SER A 14 2.24 11.28 -7.87
CA SER A 14 2.24 12.72 -8.20
C SER A 14 1.72 13.61 -7.06
N THR A 15 0.99 13.04 -6.10
CA THR A 15 0.52 13.73 -4.87
C THR A 15 1.61 13.86 -3.81
N GLY A 16 2.72 13.12 -3.92
CA GLY A 16 3.76 13.05 -2.88
C GLY A 16 3.59 11.91 -1.89
N ASP A 17 2.59 11.04 -2.06
CA ASP A 17 2.34 9.88 -1.19
C ASP A 17 2.91 8.59 -1.75
N TYR A 18 3.31 7.69 -0.85
CA TYR A 18 3.59 6.29 -1.16
C TYR A 18 2.31 5.46 -1.01
N GLU A 19 2.01 4.61 -1.99
CA GLU A 19 0.74 3.88 -2.04
C GLU A 19 0.92 2.42 -1.61
N VAL A 20 0.08 1.95 -0.69
CA VAL A 20 0.02 0.57 -0.22
C VAL A 20 -1.03 -0.21 -1.01
N HIS A 21 -0.63 -1.36 -1.53
CA HIS A 21 -1.46 -2.25 -2.33
C HIS A 21 -1.53 -3.65 -1.75
N THR A 22 -2.60 -4.36 -2.08
CA THR A 22 -2.67 -5.80 -1.89
C THR A 22 -2.01 -6.53 -3.06
N GLY A 23 -1.56 -7.77 -2.85
CA GLY A 23 -0.88 -8.59 -3.87
C GLY A 23 -1.72 -8.90 -5.11
N ASP A 24 -3.06 -8.80 -5.00
CA ASP A 24 -4.03 -8.97 -6.09
C ASP A 24 -4.36 -7.65 -6.81
N CYS A 25 -3.71 -6.54 -6.48
CA CYS A 25 -3.97 -5.24 -7.10
C CYS A 25 -3.30 -5.11 -8.48
N VAL A 26 -4.06 -4.64 -9.47
CA VAL A 26 -3.56 -4.37 -10.83
C VAL A 26 -2.56 -3.22 -10.85
N GLU A 27 -2.75 -2.19 -10.03
CA GLU A 27 -1.82 -1.06 -9.97
C GLU A 27 -0.45 -1.50 -9.41
N LEU A 28 -0.42 -2.48 -8.50
CA LEU A 28 0.85 -3.04 -7.98
C LEU A 28 1.69 -3.72 -9.07
N ALA A 29 1.06 -4.23 -10.13
CA ALA A 29 1.76 -4.79 -11.29
C ALA A 29 2.39 -3.70 -12.17
N ARG A 30 1.92 -2.45 -12.07
CA ARG A 30 2.47 -1.29 -12.78
C ARG A 30 3.62 -0.64 -12.01
N VAL A 31 3.73 -0.88 -10.71
CA VAL A 31 4.81 -0.36 -9.89
C VAL A 31 6.12 -1.10 -10.20
N GLU A 32 7.15 -0.34 -10.57
CA GLU A 32 8.47 -0.87 -10.91
C GLU A 32 9.19 -1.49 -9.70
N SER A 33 9.17 -0.81 -8.55
CA SER A 33 9.78 -1.27 -7.30
C SER A 33 8.76 -1.29 -6.17
N LYS A 34 8.72 -2.40 -5.44
CA LYS A 34 7.78 -2.60 -4.32
C LYS A 34 8.42 -3.35 -3.17
N THR A 35 8.10 -2.90 -1.96
CA THR A 35 8.53 -3.54 -0.72
C THR A 35 7.40 -4.33 -0.09
N TYR A 36 7.68 -5.58 0.28
CA TYR A 36 6.72 -6.43 0.99
C TYR A 36 6.56 -5.98 2.44
N LEU A 37 5.31 -5.77 2.86
CA LEU A 37 4.97 -5.26 4.19
C LEU A 37 4.52 -6.35 5.16
N GLY A 38 3.94 -7.43 4.64
CA GLY A 38 3.42 -8.53 5.46
C GLY A 38 2.05 -9.05 5.01
N TYR A 39 1.47 -9.90 5.86
CA TYR A 39 0.17 -10.53 5.64
C TYR A 39 -0.79 -10.04 6.72
N TYR A 40 -1.79 -9.25 6.31
CA TYR A 40 -2.70 -8.56 7.21
C TYR A 40 -4.14 -8.78 6.75
N ASP A 41 -5.10 -8.68 7.67
CA ASP A 41 -6.54 -8.72 7.36
C ASP A 41 -7.13 -7.32 7.13
N ASN A 42 -6.31 -6.28 7.23
CA ASN A 42 -6.68 -4.89 7.10
C ASN A 42 -5.53 -4.05 6.51
N CYS A 43 -5.86 -2.89 5.93
CA CYS A 43 -4.87 -2.00 5.30
C CYS A 43 -4.16 -1.07 6.31
N GLN A 44 -4.72 -0.86 7.50
CA GLN A 44 -4.16 0.03 8.52
C GLN A 44 -2.83 -0.50 9.07
N ASP A 45 -2.76 -1.80 9.30
CA ASP A 45 -1.53 -2.45 9.77
C ASP A 45 -0.43 -2.41 8.70
N ALA A 46 -0.81 -2.59 7.43
CA ALA A 46 0.10 -2.43 6.31
C ALA A 46 0.62 -0.98 6.18
N ILE A 47 -0.24 0.04 6.29
CA ILE A 47 0.19 1.44 6.29
C ILE A 47 1.11 1.75 7.45
N ARG A 48 0.81 1.24 8.65
CA ARG A 48 1.68 1.44 9.82
C ARG A 48 3.07 0.91 9.52
N LYS A 49 3.15 -0.30 8.95
CA LYS A 49 4.43 -0.91 8.59
C LYS A 49 5.17 -0.15 7.49
N ALA A 50 4.45 0.35 6.49
CA ALA A 50 5.04 1.14 5.41
C ALA A 50 5.51 2.52 5.90
N SER A 51 4.83 3.10 6.90
CA SER A 51 5.19 4.38 7.52
C SER A 51 6.50 4.31 8.31
N ASP A 52 6.96 3.12 8.67
CA ASP A 52 8.30 2.91 9.24
C ASP A 52 9.42 3.10 8.18
N ILE A 53 9.07 3.02 6.88
CA ILE A 53 10.02 3.02 5.75
C ILE A 53 9.96 4.34 4.99
N TYR A 54 8.74 4.81 4.69
CA TYR A 54 8.50 5.99 3.87
C TYR A 54 7.67 7.03 4.61
N PRO A 55 7.95 8.33 4.41
CA PRO A 55 7.06 9.39 4.86
C PRO A 55 5.81 9.45 3.97
N ASN A 56 4.67 9.86 4.53
CA ASN A 56 3.40 10.08 3.81
C ASN A 56 2.94 8.84 3.03
N VAL A 57 2.41 7.86 3.75
CA VAL A 57 1.89 6.62 3.17
C VAL A 57 0.37 6.60 3.20
N CYS A 58 -0.26 6.18 2.10
CA CYS A 58 -1.69 5.99 2.00
C CYS A 58 -2.05 4.63 1.39
N GLY A 59 -3.30 4.21 1.56
CA GLY A 59 -3.82 3.00 0.92
C GLY A 59 -4.22 3.26 -0.52
N CYS A 60 -4.12 2.22 -1.35
CA CYS A 60 -4.54 2.34 -2.73
C CYS A 60 -6.05 2.48 -2.87
N LYS A 61 -6.52 3.45 -3.65
CA LYS A 61 -7.97 3.69 -3.84
C LYS A 61 -8.74 2.50 -4.41
N TYR A 62 -8.07 1.59 -5.13
CA TYR A 62 -8.72 0.44 -5.77
C TYR A 62 -8.75 -0.79 -4.88
N CYS A 63 -7.65 -1.12 -4.21
CA CYS A 63 -7.53 -2.36 -3.44
C CYS A 63 -7.53 -2.15 -1.92
N SER A 64 -7.31 -0.93 -1.45
CA SER A 64 -7.36 -0.52 -0.05
C SER A 64 -8.12 0.81 0.13
N PRO A 65 -9.35 0.96 -0.42
CA PRO A 65 -10.10 2.22 -0.40
C PRO A 65 -10.36 2.74 1.02
N GLY A 66 -10.51 1.84 2.00
CA GLY A 66 -10.74 2.20 3.40
C GLY A 66 -9.55 2.89 4.08
N CYS A 67 -8.36 2.84 3.46
CA CYS A 67 -7.17 3.53 3.96
C CYS A 67 -6.60 4.55 2.97
N HIS A 68 -7.32 4.86 1.89
CA HIS A 68 -6.92 5.89 0.94
C HIS A 68 -7.15 7.28 1.55
N ARG A 69 -6.13 8.14 1.52
CA ARG A 69 -6.24 9.55 1.89
C ARG A 69 -6.31 10.40 0.63
N ARG A 70 -7.15 11.43 0.67
CA ARG A 70 -7.31 12.48 -0.35
C ARG A 70 -6.57 13.73 0.08
#